data_AF-A0A1Z4BY94-F1
#
_entry.id   AF-A0A1Z4BY94-F1
#
_cell.length_a   1.000
_cell.length_b   1.000
_cell.length_c   1.000
_cell.angle_alpha   90.00
_cell.angle_beta   90.00
_cell.angle_gamma   90.00
#
_symmetry.space_group_name_H-M   'P 1'
#
loop_
_entity.id
_entity.type
_entity.pdbx_description
1 polymer ?
#
loop_
_entity_poly.entity_id
_entity_poly.type
_entity_poly.pdbx_seq_one_letter_code
_entity_poly.pdbx_strand_id
1 'polypeptide(L)'
;MARNPKLEHIKAKVRTRGNVREVGISYLSRLYPIVFHMHEVLRLHAGNDTSIQTSIRQYVIALAGHLETFFRDIFRFSLEQDASFFDRIVQEHRLRVPEESVLAQEGVTRYDFVSETMTLQSAGSIAAAFDLFFLPDGFQTTIETTRLAYAIPSRAALVHGFPLSAFPNWWQDLTQLFELRHELTHDANSTTYIERSHIARLESLAVILPQYMTLMVFTNGDTEAINKADAISPIFLIEDFLATDWKIIL
;
A
#
# COMPACT_ATOMS: atom_id res chain seq x y z
N MET A 1 32.10 18.31 -8.31
CA MET A 1 31.38 17.03 -8.48
C MET A 1 30.18 17.27 -9.38
N ALA A 2 29.98 16.46 -10.42
CA ALA A 2 28.76 16.53 -11.23
C ALA A 2 27.56 16.09 -10.39
N ARG A 3 26.46 16.85 -10.40
CA ARG A 3 25.23 16.50 -9.69
C ARG A 3 24.66 15.21 -10.27
N ASN A 4 24.35 14.23 -9.43
CA ASN A 4 23.64 13.01 -9.83
C ASN A 4 22.13 13.26 -9.73
N PRO A 5 21.39 13.44 -10.84
CA PRO A 5 19.97 13.82 -10.81
C PRO A 5 19.09 12.81 -10.06
N LYS A 6 19.48 11.54 -10.08
CA LYS A 6 18.77 10.48 -9.35
C LYS A 6 18.90 10.65 -7.83
N LEU A 7 20.09 10.99 -7.33
CA LEU A 7 20.31 11.23 -5.90
C LEU A 7 19.56 12.47 -5.42
N GLU A 8 19.51 13.54 -6.21
CA GLU A 8 18.72 14.74 -5.89
C GLU A 8 17.22 14.43 -5.77
N HIS A 9 16.69 13.61 -6.69
CA HIS A 9 15.29 13.15 -6.63
C HIS A 9 15.00 12.32 -5.38
N ILE A 10 15.90 11.37 -5.05
CA ILE A 10 15.78 10.54 -3.84
C ILE A 10 15.81 11.43 -2.59
N LYS A 11 16.75 12.36 -2.53
CA LYS A 11 16.91 13.30 -1.42
C LYS A 11 15.68 14.17 -1.20
N ALA A 12 15.07 14.67 -2.29
CA ALA A 12 13.82 15.43 -2.20
C ALA A 12 12.70 14.60 -1.57
N LYS A 13 12.57 13.32 -1.95
CA LYS A 13 11.57 12.41 -1.38
C LYS A 13 11.84 12.06 0.08
N VAL A 14 13.10 11.77 0.45
CA VAL A 14 13.50 11.43 1.83
C VAL A 14 13.12 12.56 2.79
N ARG A 15 13.29 13.82 2.41
CA ARG A 15 12.94 14.98 3.25
C ARG A 15 11.46 15.10 3.59
N THR A 16 10.59 14.58 2.72
CA THR A 16 9.14 14.63 2.90
C THR A 16 8.56 13.34 3.46
N ARG A 17 9.37 12.28 3.58
CA ARG A 17 8.93 10.99 4.11
C ARG A 17 8.79 11.07 5.63
N GLY A 18 7.70 10.50 6.13
CA GLY A 18 7.49 10.30 7.56
C GLY A 18 8.28 9.11 8.10
N ASN A 19 7.97 8.70 9.33
CA ASN A 19 8.59 7.53 9.95
C ASN A 19 8.14 6.24 9.26
N VAL A 20 9.09 5.53 8.63
CA VAL A 20 8.79 4.27 7.93
C VAL A 20 8.28 3.17 8.86
N ARG A 21 8.62 3.23 10.16
CA ARG A 21 8.17 2.27 11.17
C ARG A 21 6.68 2.42 11.52
N GLU A 22 6.07 3.50 11.07
CA GLU A 22 4.65 3.81 11.26
C GLU A 22 3.86 3.67 9.95
N VAL A 23 4.43 3.02 8.92
CA VAL A 23 3.91 2.99 7.55
C VAL A 23 2.43 2.60 7.47
N GLY A 24 1.97 1.59 8.23
CA GLY A 24 0.57 1.16 8.22
C GLY A 24 -0.40 2.25 8.73
N ILE A 25 -0.14 2.80 9.92
CA ILE A 25 -0.97 3.86 10.52
C ILE A 25 -0.86 5.16 9.71
N SER A 26 0.35 5.51 9.29
CA SER A 26 0.61 6.67 8.44
C SER A 26 -0.14 6.59 7.12
N TYR A 27 -0.20 5.42 6.48
CA TYR A 27 -0.97 5.19 5.28
C TYR A 27 -2.47 5.44 5.51
N LEU A 28 -3.05 4.79 6.53
CA LEU A 28 -4.46 4.95 6.87
C LEU A 28 -4.82 6.40 7.17
N SER A 29 -4.00 7.10 7.97
CA SER A 29 -4.26 8.51 8.31
C SER A 29 -4.26 9.44 7.09
N ARG A 30 -3.45 9.14 6.06
CA ARG A 30 -3.38 9.93 4.81
C ARG A 30 -4.45 9.54 3.80
N LEU A 31 -4.87 8.28 3.82
CA LEU A 31 -5.96 7.80 2.98
C LEU A 31 -7.32 8.32 3.48
N TYR A 32 -7.50 8.49 4.79
CA TYR A 32 -8.76 8.93 5.42
C TYR A 32 -9.39 10.17 4.78
N PRO A 33 -8.71 11.33 4.67
CA PRO A 33 -9.33 12.52 4.11
C PRO A 33 -9.79 12.33 2.66
N ILE A 34 -9.14 11.45 1.89
CA ILE A 34 -9.48 11.15 0.50
C ILE A 34 -10.74 10.29 0.42
N VAL A 35 -10.80 9.23 1.22
CA VAL A 35 -12.00 8.36 1.31
C VAL A 35 -13.18 9.17 1.84
N PHE A 36 -13.00 9.89 2.95
CA PHE A 36 -14.05 10.75 3.52
C PHE A 36 -14.57 11.77 2.51
N HIS A 37 -13.69 12.43 1.77
CA HIS A 37 -14.08 13.40 0.74
C HIS A 37 -14.92 12.76 -0.37
N MET A 38 -14.54 11.58 -0.86
CA MET A 38 -15.31 10.88 -1.89
C MET A 38 -16.73 10.52 -1.41
N HIS A 39 -16.86 10.04 -0.16
CA HIS A 39 -18.16 9.73 0.43
C HIS A 39 -19.04 10.98 0.60
N GLU A 40 -18.44 12.13 0.95
CA GLU A 40 -19.16 13.42 0.95
C GLU A 40 -19.61 13.85 -0.45
N VAL A 41 -18.79 13.63 -1.48
CA VAL A 41 -19.18 13.88 -2.88
C VAL A 41 -20.38 13.01 -3.27
N LEU A 42 -20.36 11.71 -2.95
CA LEU A 42 -21.48 10.80 -3.24
C LEU A 42 -22.77 11.26 -2.55
N ARG A 43 -22.66 11.78 -1.32
CA ARG A 43 -23.80 12.31 -0.56
C ARG A 43 -24.36 13.61 -1.15
N LEU A 44 -23.49 14.57 -1.45
CA LEU A 44 -23.88 15.92 -1.91
C LEU A 44 -24.32 15.96 -3.37
N HIS A 45 -23.78 15.07 -4.21
CA HIS A 45 -24.01 15.06 -5.66
C HIS A 45 -24.76 13.81 -6.14
N ALA A 46 -25.55 13.15 -5.27
CA ALA A 46 -26.19 11.86 -5.53
C ALA A 46 -26.93 11.74 -6.89
N GLY A 47 -27.51 12.84 -7.38
CA GLY A 47 -28.23 12.92 -8.66
C GLY A 47 -27.43 13.47 -9.85
N ASN A 48 -26.16 13.82 -9.68
CA ASN A 48 -25.30 14.38 -10.73
C ASN A 48 -24.23 13.36 -11.14
N ASP A 49 -24.56 12.49 -12.08
CA ASP A 49 -23.67 11.41 -12.52
C ASP A 49 -22.36 11.93 -13.13
N THR A 50 -22.39 13.04 -13.87
CA THR A 50 -21.18 13.66 -14.43
C THR A 50 -20.21 14.11 -13.34
N SER A 51 -20.73 14.76 -12.28
CA SER A 51 -19.91 15.17 -11.14
C SER A 51 -19.34 13.96 -10.41
N ILE A 52 -20.16 12.93 -10.18
CA ILE A 52 -19.73 11.70 -9.52
C ILE A 52 -18.65 10.99 -10.33
N GLN A 53 -18.84 10.82 -11.65
CA GLN A 53 -17.86 10.16 -12.51
C GLN A 53 -16.54 10.95 -12.56
N THR A 54 -16.59 12.28 -12.63
CA THR A 54 -15.39 13.13 -12.58
C THR A 54 -14.62 12.90 -11.28
N SER A 55 -15.33 12.87 -10.14
CA SER A 55 -14.73 12.61 -8.84
C SER A 55 -14.20 11.18 -8.70
N ILE A 56 -14.91 10.17 -9.24
CA ILE A 56 -14.44 8.77 -9.25
C ILE A 56 -13.11 8.67 -10.01
N ARG A 57 -12.96 9.35 -11.15
CA ARG A 57 -11.69 9.34 -11.91
C ARG A 57 -10.53 9.86 -11.07
N GLN A 58 -10.71 11.00 -10.40
CA GLN A 58 -9.68 11.56 -9.52
C GLN A 58 -9.42 10.66 -8.30
N TYR A 59 -10.47 10.04 -7.78
CA TYR A 59 -10.39 9.16 -6.64
C TYR A 59 -9.59 7.89 -6.94
N VAL A 60 -9.79 7.26 -8.10
CA VAL A 60 -8.98 6.12 -8.57
C VAL A 60 -7.50 6.48 -8.66
N ILE A 61 -7.18 7.63 -9.26
CA ILE A 61 -5.80 8.12 -9.35
C ILE A 61 -5.20 8.28 -7.94
N ALA A 62 -5.96 8.84 -7.01
CA ALA A 62 -5.53 9.03 -5.63
C ALA A 62 -5.31 7.70 -4.90
N LEU A 63 -6.25 6.73 -4.99
CA LEU A 63 -6.15 5.41 -4.37
C LEU A 63 -4.90 4.66 -4.86
N ALA A 64 -4.73 4.56 -6.18
CA ALA A 64 -3.57 3.88 -6.78
C ALA A 64 -2.25 4.58 -6.43
N GLY A 65 -2.22 5.92 -6.43
CA GLY A 65 -1.05 6.70 -6.03
C GLY A 65 -0.67 6.46 -4.57
N HIS A 66 -1.66 6.39 -3.67
CA HIS A 66 -1.42 6.09 -2.25
C HIS A 66 -0.89 4.66 -2.08
N LEU A 67 -1.46 3.67 -2.78
CA LEU A 67 -0.94 2.30 -2.75
C LEU A 67 0.49 2.21 -3.28
N GLU A 68 0.82 2.88 -4.40
CA GLU A 68 2.21 2.95 -4.89
C GLU A 68 3.16 3.46 -3.78
N THR A 69 2.79 4.55 -3.10
CA THR A 69 3.62 5.10 -2.02
C THR A 69 3.71 4.18 -0.81
N PHE A 70 2.62 3.53 -0.43
CA PHE A 70 2.60 2.52 0.64
C PHE A 70 3.54 1.37 0.33
N PHE A 71 3.41 0.75 -0.85
CA PHE A 71 4.24 -0.39 -1.24
C PHE A 71 5.72 0.01 -1.29
N ARG A 72 6.03 1.25 -1.69
CA ARG A 72 7.40 1.76 -1.66
C ARG A 72 7.95 1.92 -0.26
N ASP A 73 7.16 2.46 0.65
CA ASP A 73 7.60 2.70 2.03
C ASP A 73 7.71 1.38 2.81
N ILE A 74 6.76 0.44 2.64
CA ILE A 74 6.85 -0.88 3.28
C ILE A 74 7.99 -1.71 2.67
N PHE A 75 8.26 -1.60 1.36
CA PHE A 75 9.42 -2.24 0.72
C PHE A 75 10.73 -1.70 1.28
N ARG A 76 10.85 -0.37 1.39
CA ARG A 76 11.99 0.29 2.04
C ARG A 76 12.19 -0.21 3.47
N PHE A 77 11.11 -0.34 4.24
CA PHE A 77 11.16 -0.89 5.60
C PHE A 77 11.67 -2.34 5.60
N SER A 78 11.13 -3.20 4.73
CA SER A 78 11.58 -4.60 4.60
C SER A 78 13.08 -4.70 4.29
N LEU A 79 13.59 -3.86 3.39
CA LEU A 79 15.03 -3.79 3.07
C LEU A 79 15.89 -3.38 4.29
N GLU A 80 15.36 -2.50 5.15
CA GLU A 80 16.04 -2.04 6.35
C GLU A 80 16.07 -3.13 7.45
N GLN A 81 15.03 -3.95 7.54
CA GLN A 81 14.90 -4.98 8.57
C GLN A 81 15.58 -6.31 8.23
N ASP A 82 15.63 -6.69 6.95
CA ASP A 82 16.21 -7.97 6.51
C ASP A 82 17.37 -7.74 5.53
N ALA A 83 18.60 -7.90 6.05
CA ALA A 83 19.82 -7.78 5.26
C ALA A 83 19.91 -8.84 4.15
N SER A 84 19.39 -10.05 4.38
CA SER A 84 19.39 -11.11 3.36
C SER A 84 18.44 -10.75 2.23
N PHE A 85 17.27 -10.18 2.54
CA PHE A 85 16.35 -9.66 1.53
C PHE A 85 16.99 -8.53 0.71
N PHE A 86 17.66 -7.58 1.36
CA PHE A 86 18.40 -6.53 0.68
C PHE A 86 19.43 -7.10 -0.30
N ASP A 87 20.27 -8.04 0.13
CA ASP A 87 21.29 -8.65 -0.71
C ASP A 87 20.68 -9.40 -1.90
N ARG A 88 19.59 -10.15 -1.68
CA ARG A 88 18.82 -10.81 -2.76
C ARG A 88 18.33 -9.81 -3.81
N ILE A 89 17.76 -8.69 -3.38
CA ILE A 89 17.26 -7.63 -4.28
C ILE A 89 18.40 -7.01 -5.09
N VAL A 90 19.52 -6.68 -4.45
CA VAL A 90 20.69 -6.12 -5.14
C VAL A 90 21.24 -7.10 -6.17
N GLN A 91 21.31 -8.38 -5.84
CA GLN A 91 21.81 -9.42 -6.73
C GLN A 91 20.85 -9.68 -7.91
N GLU A 92 19.56 -9.92 -7.65
CA GLU A 92 18.56 -10.26 -8.65
C GLU A 92 18.44 -9.15 -9.71
N HIS A 93 18.35 -7.90 -9.25
CA HIS A 93 18.20 -6.74 -10.13
C HIS A 93 19.55 -6.15 -10.58
N ARG A 94 20.68 -6.77 -10.22
CA ARG A 94 22.05 -6.34 -10.56
C ARG A 94 22.29 -4.87 -10.26
N LEU A 95 21.82 -4.40 -9.10
CA LEU A 95 21.84 -2.99 -8.73
C LEU A 95 23.27 -2.56 -8.38
N ARG A 96 23.71 -1.45 -8.97
CA ARG A 96 24.95 -0.77 -8.56
C ARG A 96 24.63 0.22 -7.45
N VAL A 97 24.68 -0.25 -6.22
CA VAL A 97 24.48 0.60 -5.03
C VAL A 97 25.75 1.44 -4.79
N PRO A 98 25.66 2.77 -4.72
CA PRO A 98 26.81 3.61 -4.38
C PRO A 98 27.38 3.27 -3.00
N GLU A 99 28.65 3.59 -2.78
CA GLU A 99 29.26 3.44 -1.45
C GLU A 99 28.48 4.20 -0.38
N GLU A 100 28.41 3.63 0.82
CA GLU A 100 27.64 4.18 1.93
C GLU A 100 28.12 5.59 2.33
N SER A 101 29.42 5.85 2.23
CA SER A 101 30.02 7.17 2.47
C SER A 101 29.47 8.25 1.53
N VAL A 102 29.22 7.91 0.26
CA VAL A 102 28.68 8.82 -0.76
C VAL A 102 27.20 9.08 -0.50
N LEU A 103 26.44 8.06 -0.13
CA LEU A 103 25.01 8.20 0.19
C LEU A 103 24.81 9.02 1.48
N ALA A 104 25.64 8.77 2.50
CA ALA A 104 25.58 9.49 3.78
C ALA A 104 25.84 10.99 3.63
N GLN A 105 26.77 11.41 2.75
CA GLN A 105 27.01 12.82 2.42
C GLN A 105 25.77 13.52 1.84
N GLU A 106 24.89 12.77 1.18
CA GLU A 106 23.64 13.27 0.61
C GLU A 106 22.45 13.16 1.56
N GLY A 107 22.63 12.57 2.75
CA GLY A 107 21.54 12.29 3.69
C GLY A 107 20.59 11.20 3.19
N VAL A 108 21.10 10.26 2.39
CA VAL A 108 20.35 9.15 1.78
C VAL A 108 20.89 7.83 2.31
N THR A 109 20.04 6.84 2.56
CA THR A 109 20.48 5.48 2.92
C THR A 109 20.54 4.58 1.68
N ARG A 110 21.24 3.44 1.78
CA ARG A 110 21.21 2.40 0.73
C ARG A 110 19.80 1.86 0.46
N TYR A 111 18.95 1.83 1.49
CA TYR A 111 17.55 1.39 1.38
C TYR A 111 16.69 2.41 0.64
N ASP A 112 16.89 3.70 0.89
CA ASP A 112 16.28 4.78 0.12
C ASP A 112 16.66 4.68 -1.36
N PHE A 113 17.94 4.44 -1.64
CA PHE A 113 18.43 4.31 -3.01
C PHE A 113 17.81 3.12 -3.75
N VAL A 114 17.78 1.94 -3.12
CA VAL A 114 17.22 0.72 -3.73
C VAL A 114 15.71 0.84 -3.91
N SER A 115 14.97 1.29 -2.89
CA SER A 115 13.51 1.45 -2.97
C SER A 115 13.05 2.44 -4.04
N GLU A 116 13.84 3.48 -4.31
CA GLU A 116 13.56 4.44 -5.39
C GLU A 116 14.03 3.97 -6.77
N THR A 117 14.86 2.94 -6.84
CA THR A 117 15.29 2.34 -8.11
C THR A 117 14.26 1.37 -8.67
N MET A 118 13.41 0.81 -7.82
CA MET A 118 12.35 -0.12 -8.22
C MET A 118 11.11 0.63 -8.71
N THR A 119 10.57 0.18 -9.84
CA THR A 119 9.24 0.58 -10.30
C THR A 119 8.23 -0.20 -9.47
N LEU A 120 7.37 0.49 -8.70
CA LEU A 120 6.30 -0.11 -7.89
C LEU A 120 4.95 0.44 -8.35
N GLN A 121 4.77 0.56 -9.66
CA GLN A 121 3.69 1.31 -10.31
C GLN A 121 2.60 0.41 -10.90
N SER A 122 2.76 -0.91 -10.76
CA SER A 122 1.80 -1.94 -11.17
C SER A 122 1.83 -3.10 -10.19
N ALA A 123 0.74 -3.86 -10.12
CA ALA A 123 0.65 -5.07 -9.29
C ALA A 123 1.82 -6.03 -9.57
N GLY A 124 2.11 -6.32 -10.85
CA GLY A 124 3.23 -7.18 -11.23
C GLY A 124 4.60 -6.66 -10.78
N SER A 125 4.83 -5.35 -10.84
CA SER A 125 6.08 -4.75 -10.37
C SER A 125 6.21 -4.79 -8.83
N ILE A 126 5.09 -4.72 -8.12
CA ILE A 126 5.03 -4.90 -6.66
C ILE A 126 5.33 -6.35 -6.30
N ALA A 127 4.67 -7.33 -6.94
CA ALA A 127 4.95 -8.75 -6.72
C ALA A 127 6.42 -9.06 -6.97
N ALA A 128 6.98 -8.66 -8.12
CA ALA A 128 8.39 -8.90 -8.44
C ALA A 128 9.35 -8.35 -7.37
N ALA A 129 9.03 -7.21 -6.75
CA ALA A 129 9.83 -6.65 -5.66
C ALA A 129 9.71 -7.44 -4.35
N PHE A 130 8.53 -7.99 -4.04
CA PHE A 130 8.27 -8.72 -2.79
C PHE A 130 8.41 -10.24 -2.89
N ASP A 131 8.51 -10.82 -4.08
CA ASP A 131 8.66 -12.27 -4.26
C ASP A 131 9.91 -12.80 -3.53
N LEU A 132 11.01 -12.04 -3.54
CA LEU A 132 12.23 -12.38 -2.82
C LEU A 132 12.15 -12.18 -1.31
N PHE A 133 11.14 -11.44 -0.82
CA PHE A 133 10.86 -11.32 0.61
C PHE A 133 10.11 -12.56 1.08
N PHE A 134 9.09 -12.97 0.33
CA PHE A 134 8.19 -14.07 0.67
C PHE A 134 8.60 -15.40 0.01
N LEU A 135 9.86 -15.79 0.16
CA LEU A 135 10.33 -17.09 -0.32
C LEU A 135 9.81 -18.24 0.58
N PRO A 136 9.51 -19.42 0.00
CA PRO A 136 9.68 -19.79 -1.42
C PRO A 136 8.46 -19.48 -2.30
N ASP A 137 7.32 -19.12 -1.70
CA ASP A 137 6.02 -19.16 -2.37
C ASP A 137 5.71 -17.92 -3.23
N GLY A 138 6.45 -16.83 -3.00
CA GLY A 138 6.25 -15.54 -3.65
C GLY A 138 5.15 -14.69 -3.00
N PHE A 139 5.03 -13.46 -3.45
CA PHE A 139 4.15 -12.44 -2.85
C PHE A 139 2.69 -12.86 -2.87
N GLN A 140 2.16 -13.16 -4.04
CA GLN A 140 0.73 -13.42 -4.22
C GLN A 140 0.30 -14.69 -3.45
N THR A 141 1.05 -15.78 -3.59
CA THR A 141 0.77 -17.04 -2.90
C THR A 141 0.82 -16.87 -1.38
N THR A 142 1.81 -16.12 -0.87
CA THR A 142 1.94 -15.91 0.57
C THR A 142 0.77 -15.10 1.13
N ILE A 143 0.34 -14.05 0.42
CA ILE A 143 -0.87 -13.29 0.75
C ILE A 143 -2.07 -14.22 0.91
N GLU A 144 -2.31 -15.05 -0.11
CA GLU A 144 -3.51 -15.90 -0.23
C GLU A 144 -3.53 -17.09 0.73
N THR A 145 -2.36 -17.58 1.15
CA THR A 145 -2.25 -18.77 2.01
C THR A 145 -2.09 -18.41 3.48
N THR A 146 -1.57 -17.23 3.81
CA THR A 146 -1.43 -16.78 5.19
C THR A 146 -2.82 -16.60 5.84
N ARG A 147 -2.96 -17.06 7.09
CA ARG A 147 -4.21 -17.07 7.86
C ARG A 147 -3.98 -16.42 9.22
N LEU A 148 -4.73 -15.39 9.56
CA LEU A 148 -4.55 -14.61 10.79
C LEU A 148 -5.78 -14.67 11.69
N ALA A 149 -5.56 -14.46 12.98
CA ALA A 149 -6.55 -14.02 13.93
C ALA A 149 -6.53 -12.48 13.98
N TYR A 150 -7.65 -11.83 13.68
CA TYR A 150 -7.75 -10.38 13.64
C TYR A 150 -9.11 -9.89 14.12
N ALA A 151 -9.13 -8.69 14.69
CA ALA A 151 -10.36 -8.06 15.16
C ALA A 151 -10.91 -7.10 14.10
N ILE A 152 -12.23 -7.09 13.93
CA ILE A 152 -12.96 -6.07 13.17
C ILE A 152 -13.75 -5.22 14.17
N PRO A 153 -13.29 -3.99 14.49
CA PRO A 153 -13.88 -3.18 15.55
C PRO A 153 -15.37 -2.88 15.35
N SER A 154 -15.79 -2.43 14.16
CA SER A 154 -17.18 -2.09 13.82
C SER A 154 -18.15 -3.25 14.02
N ARG A 155 -17.65 -4.48 13.92
CA ARG A 155 -18.45 -5.70 14.03
C ARG A 155 -18.33 -6.36 15.40
N ALA A 156 -17.51 -5.82 16.29
CA ALA A 156 -17.11 -6.45 17.55
C ALA A 156 -16.74 -7.93 17.35
N ALA A 157 -16.09 -8.23 16.22
CA ALA A 157 -15.89 -9.60 15.75
C ALA A 157 -14.41 -9.97 15.80
N LEU A 158 -14.12 -11.15 16.35
CA LEU A 158 -12.84 -11.83 16.16
C LEU A 158 -12.98 -12.79 14.97
N VAL A 159 -12.13 -12.60 13.97
CA VAL A 159 -12.14 -13.40 12.74
C VAL A 159 -10.84 -14.19 12.64
N HIS A 160 -10.97 -15.44 12.19
CA HIS A 160 -9.84 -16.30 11.84
C HIS A 160 -9.88 -16.58 10.35
N GLY A 161 -8.79 -16.32 9.64
CA GLY A 161 -8.69 -16.65 8.23
C GLY A 161 -7.88 -15.65 7.43
N PHE A 162 -8.11 -15.64 6.12
CA PHE A 162 -7.51 -14.70 5.19
C PHE A 162 -8.33 -13.41 5.17
N PRO A 163 -7.79 -12.24 5.57
CA PRO A 163 -8.57 -10.99 5.60
C PRO A 163 -9.18 -10.59 4.26
N LEU A 164 -8.52 -10.96 3.14
CA LEU A 164 -9.05 -10.70 1.81
C LEU A 164 -9.95 -11.84 1.28
N SER A 165 -10.39 -12.79 2.11
CA SER A 165 -11.37 -13.81 1.68
C SER A 165 -12.71 -13.21 1.26
N ALA A 166 -13.05 -12.01 1.76
CA ALA A 166 -14.20 -11.22 1.29
C ALA A 166 -13.98 -10.59 -0.09
N PHE A 167 -12.74 -10.61 -0.60
CA PHE A 167 -12.30 -10.07 -1.88
C PHE A 167 -11.57 -11.16 -2.67
N PRO A 168 -12.25 -12.23 -3.12
CA PRO A 168 -11.60 -13.38 -3.75
C PRO A 168 -10.80 -13.02 -5.01
N ASN A 169 -11.10 -11.89 -5.65
CA ASN A 169 -10.41 -11.38 -6.83
C ASN A 169 -9.43 -10.22 -6.51
N TRP A 170 -8.94 -10.11 -5.26
CA TRP A 170 -8.12 -8.99 -4.80
C TRP A 170 -6.93 -8.68 -5.73
N TRP A 171 -6.28 -9.70 -6.30
CA TRP A 171 -5.14 -9.52 -7.20
C TRP A 171 -5.56 -8.88 -8.53
N GLN A 172 -6.69 -9.32 -9.09
CA GLN A 172 -7.27 -8.73 -10.28
C GLN A 172 -7.69 -7.28 -10.02
N ASP A 173 -8.31 -7.01 -8.86
CA ASP A 173 -8.72 -5.68 -8.45
C ASP A 173 -7.52 -4.74 -8.24
N LEU A 174 -6.44 -5.23 -7.63
CA LEU A 174 -5.20 -4.46 -7.49
C LEU A 174 -4.61 -4.12 -8.86
N THR A 175 -4.60 -5.08 -9.79
CA THR A 175 -4.12 -4.90 -11.15
C THR A 175 -4.95 -3.85 -11.88
N GLN A 176 -6.28 -3.98 -11.85
CA GLN A 176 -7.21 -3.05 -12.47
C GLN A 176 -7.06 -1.63 -11.89
N LEU A 177 -6.83 -1.49 -10.59
CA LEU A 177 -6.64 -0.18 -9.96
C LEU A 177 -5.43 0.56 -10.55
N PHE A 178 -4.31 -0.13 -10.78
CA PHE A 178 -3.13 0.46 -11.41
C PHE A 178 -3.31 0.73 -12.91
N GLU A 179 -3.99 -0.17 -13.63
CA GLU A 179 -4.32 0.01 -15.05
C GLU A 179 -5.23 1.22 -15.26
N LEU A 180 -6.30 1.34 -14.47
CA LEU A 180 -7.19 2.49 -14.49
C LEU A 180 -6.43 3.78 -14.16
N ARG A 181 -5.55 3.79 -13.15
CA ARG A 181 -4.73 4.97 -12.88
C ARG A 181 -3.86 5.35 -14.08
N HIS A 182 -3.24 4.39 -14.76
CA HIS A 182 -2.45 4.68 -15.96
C HIS A 182 -3.31 5.29 -17.08
N GLU A 183 -4.45 4.66 -17.39
CA GLU A 183 -5.42 5.12 -18.38
C GLU A 183 -5.92 6.53 -18.05
N LEU A 184 -6.41 6.76 -16.83
CA LEU A 184 -7.00 8.03 -16.41
C LEU A 184 -5.99 9.19 -16.30
N THR A 185 -4.71 8.88 -16.07
CA THR A 185 -3.65 9.90 -15.94
C THR A 185 -3.03 10.26 -17.28
N HIS A 186 -2.82 9.28 -18.16
CA HIS A 186 -2.02 9.45 -19.37
C HIS A 186 -2.83 9.44 -20.66
N ASP A 187 -4.02 8.84 -20.68
CA ASP A 187 -4.89 8.86 -21.84
C ASP A 187 -5.89 10.01 -21.78
N ALA A 188 -5.55 11.11 -22.44
CA ALA A 188 -6.42 12.29 -22.53
C ALA A 188 -7.73 12.02 -23.30
N ASN A 189 -7.82 10.92 -24.06
CA ASN A 189 -9.01 10.52 -24.81
C ASN A 189 -9.83 9.44 -24.10
N SER A 190 -9.43 9.04 -22.89
CA SER A 190 -10.16 8.06 -22.08
C SER A 190 -11.59 8.55 -21.79
N THR A 191 -12.57 7.79 -22.24
CA THR A 191 -13.99 7.94 -21.88
C THR A 191 -14.43 6.93 -20.82
N THR A 192 -13.46 6.33 -20.12
CA THR A 192 -13.68 5.26 -19.13
C THR A 192 -14.74 5.67 -18.13
N TYR A 193 -15.81 4.88 -18.11
CA TYR A 193 -16.85 4.94 -17.11
C TYR A 193 -16.58 3.89 -16.04
N ILE A 194 -16.69 4.28 -14.77
CA ILE A 194 -16.41 3.38 -13.66
C ILE A 194 -17.67 3.25 -12.81
N GLU A 195 -18.17 2.02 -12.72
CA GLU A 195 -19.35 1.72 -11.93
C GLU A 195 -19.12 1.97 -10.43
N ARG A 196 -20.17 2.42 -9.72
CA ARG A 196 -20.10 2.70 -8.28
C ARG A 196 -19.75 1.46 -7.45
N SER A 197 -20.28 0.30 -7.83
CA SER A 197 -19.97 -1.00 -7.21
C SER A 197 -18.50 -1.37 -7.40
N HIS A 198 -17.93 -1.03 -8.56
CA HIS A 198 -16.53 -1.29 -8.86
C HIS A 198 -15.62 -0.42 -7.98
N ILE A 199 -15.85 0.90 -7.92
CA ILE A 199 -15.02 1.78 -7.08
C ILE A 199 -15.10 1.43 -5.59
N ALA A 200 -16.27 1.03 -5.08
CA ALA A 200 -16.41 0.60 -3.69
C ALA A 200 -15.55 -0.64 -3.37
N ARG A 201 -15.42 -1.56 -4.34
CA ARG A 201 -14.54 -2.74 -4.24
C ARG A 201 -13.07 -2.35 -4.20
N LEU A 202 -12.64 -1.46 -5.10
CA LEU A 202 -11.26 -0.97 -5.16
C LEU A 202 -10.88 -0.16 -3.90
N GLU A 203 -11.80 0.65 -3.38
CA GLU A 203 -11.64 1.38 -2.13
C GLU A 203 -11.44 0.42 -0.95
N SER A 204 -12.30 -0.58 -0.83
CA SER A 204 -12.20 -1.58 0.25
C SER A 204 -10.86 -2.32 0.20
N LEU A 205 -10.40 -2.67 -1.00
CA LEU A 205 -9.09 -3.27 -1.19
C LEU A 205 -7.96 -2.32 -0.76
N ALA A 206 -8.04 -1.04 -1.16
CA ALA A 206 -7.04 -0.04 -0.81
C ALA A 206 -6.97 0.21 0.70
N VAL A 207 -8.05 0.01 1.45
CA VAL A 207 -8.02 0.08 2.92
C VAL A 207 -7.46 -1.19 3.55
N ILE A 208 -7.89 -2.37 3.11
CA ILE A 208 -7.58 -3.62 3.82
C ILE A 208 -6.20 -4.18 3.46
N LEU A 209 -5.82 -4.16 2.18
CA LEU A 209 -4.56 -4.77 1.72
C LEU A 209 -3.32 -4.15 2.41
N PRO A 210 -3.20 -2.82 2.57
CA PRO A 210 -2.06 -2.22 3.27
C PRO A 210 -1.96 -2.58 4.75
N GLN A 211 -3.08 -2.72 5.43
CA GLN A 211 -3.12 -3.18 6.82
C GLN A 211 -2.59 -4.61 6.92
N TYR A 212 -3.11 -5.50 6.08
CA TYR A 212 -2.68 -6.89 6.03
C TYR A 212 -1.20 -7.02 5.66
N MET A 213 -0.74 -6.28 4.65
CA MET A 213 0.66 -6.23 4.23
C MET A 213 1.59 -5.76 5.33
N THR A 214 1.17 -4.74 6.09
CA THR A 214 1.96 -4.25 7.22
C THR A 214 2.13 -5.36 8.25
N LEU A 215 1.06 -6.07 8.62
CA LEU A 215 1.14 -7.18 9.56
C LEU A 215 2.11 -8.26 9.07
N MET A 216 1.97 -8.72 7.83
CA MET A 216 2.83 -9.75 7.29
C MET A 216 4.30 -9.33 7.23
N VAL A 217 4.62 -8.09 6.86
CA VAL A 217 6.02 -7.63 6.79
C VAL A 217 6.62 -7.48 8.18
N PHE A 218 5.88 -6.94 9.14
CA PHE A 218 6.38 -6.71 10.49
C PHE A 218 6.67 -8.01 11.25
N THR A 219 5.99 -9.09 10.89
CA THR A 219 6.23 -10.42 11.46
C THR A 219 6.99 -11.35 10.54
N ASN A 220 7.49 -10.84 9.39
CA ASN A 220 8.15 -11.65 8.37
C ASN A 220 7.32 -12.87 7.92
N GLY A 221 6.00 -12.75 7.89
CA GLY A 221 5.07 -13.82 7.55
C GLY A 221 4.89 -14.88 8.64
N ASP A 222 5.54 -14.73 9.81
CA ASP A 222 5.38 -15.66 10.93
C ASP A 222 3.98 -15.54 11.51
N THR A 223 3.14 -16.53 11.17
CA THR A 223 1.74 -16.59 11.57
C THR A 223 1.59 -16.83 13.08
N GLU A 224 2.53 -17.52 13.72
CA GLU A 224 2.51 -17.69 15.18
C GLU A 224 2.82 -16.37 15.87
N ALA A 225 3.78 -15.59 15.36
CA ALA A 225 4.09 -14.26 15.88
C ALA A 225 2.91 -13.29 15.75
N ILE A 226 2.16 -13.34 14.63
CA ILE A 226 0.96 -12.51 14.43
C ILE A 226 -0.17 -12.92 15.39
N ASN A 227 -0.35 -14.23 15.62
CA ASN A 227 -1.51 -14.77 16.33
C ASN A 227 -1.30 -14.96 17.85
N LYS A 228 -0.21 -14.43 18.44
CA LYS A 228 -0.03 -14.49 19.91
C LYS A 228 -1.18 -13.79 20.62
N ALA A 229 -1.73 -14.46 21.64
CA ALA A 229 -3.03 -14.16 22.27
C ALA A 229 -3.17 -12.75 22.88
N ASP A 230 -2.08 -12.01 23.09
CA ASP A 230 -2.08 -10.65 23.63
C ASP A 230 -1.94 -9.55 22.55
N ALA A 231 -1.88 -9.91 21.26
CA ALA A 231 -1.61 -8.98 20.14
C ALA A 231 -2.56 -9.17 18.94
N ILE A 232 -3.85 -9.41 19.20
CA ILE A 232 -4.86 -9.46 18.13
C ILE A 232 -4.86 -8.11 17.40
N SER A 233 -4.43 -8.14 16.14
CA SER A 233 -4.29 -6.92 15.34
C SER A 233 -5.66 -6.48 14.80
N PRO A 234 -6.02 -5.19 14.94
CA PRO A 234 -7.23 -4.66 14.33
C PRO A 234 -7.05 -4.55 12.81
N ILE A 235 -8.09 -4.94 12.07
CA ILE A 235 -8.24 -4.62 10.66
C ILE A 235 -9.50 -3.75 10.52
N PHE A 236 -9.29 -2.50 10.14
CA PHE A 236 -10.35 -1.54 9.91
C PHE A 236 -10.98 -1.74 8.54
N LEU A 237 -12.30 -1.78 8.49
CA LEU A 237 -13.10 -1.72 7.28
C LEU A 237 -13.41 -0.27 6.90
N ILE A 238 -14.04 -0.06 5.74
CA ILE A 238 -14.50 1.28 5.32
C ILE A 238 -15.45 1.90 6.34
N GLU A 239 -16.34 1.10 6.94
CA GLU A 239 -17.26 1.55 7.98
C GLU A 239 -16.53 2.03 9.25
N ASP A 240 -15.48 1.34 9.69
CA ASP A 240 -14.61 1.82 10.78
C ASP A 240 -13.93 3.14 10.36
N PHE A 241 -13.42 3.16 9.14
CA PHE A 241 -12.64 4.26 8.61
C PHE A 241 -13.45 5.56 8.48
N LEU A 242 -14.76 5.45 8.21
CA LEU A 242 -15.68 6.57 8.08
C LEU A 242 -16.48 6.86 9.35
N ALA A 243 -16.41 6.00 10.36
CA ALA A 243 -17.10 6.20 11.63
C ALA A 243 -16.65 7.52 12.27
N THR A 244 -17.61 8.32 12.73
CA THR A 244 -17.38 9.61 13.42
C THR A 244 -17.68 9.54 14.91
N ASP A 245 -18.12 8.38 15.39
CA ASP A 245 -18.64 8.12 16.73
C ASP A 245 -17.67 7.33 17.61
N TRP A 246 -16.38 7.32 17.27
CA TRP A 246 -15.32 6.70 18.06
C TRP A 246 -15.36 7.21 19.51
N LYS A 247 -15.84 6.36 20.42
CA LYS A 247 -15.61 6.55 21.86
C LYS A 247 -14.26 5.92 22.17
N ILE A 248 -13.25 6.75 22.43
CA ILE A 248 -12.01 6.27 23.05
C ILE A 248 -12.39 5.80 24.44
N ILE A 249 -12.44 4.49 24.64
CA ILE A 249 -12.54 3.89 25.98
C ILE A 249 -11.11 3.86 26.51
N LEU A 250 -10.75 4.85 27.33
CA LEU A 250 -9.50 4.90 28.09
C LEU A 250 -9.57 4.01 29.34
#